data_AF-A0A7C5LM03-F1
#
_entry.id   AF-A0A7C5LM03-F1
#
_cell.length_a   1.000
_cell.length_b   1.000
_cell.length_c   1.000
_cell.angle_alpha   90.00
_cell.angle_beta   90.00
_cell.angle_gamma   90.00
#
_symmetry.space_group_name_H-M   'P 1'
#
loop_
_entity.id
_entity.type
_entity.pdbx_description
1 polymer ?
#
loop_
_entity_poly.entity_id
_entity_poly.type
_entity_poly.pdbx_seq_one_letter_code
_entity_poly.pdbx_strand_id
1 'polypeptide(L)'
;MLSDIEIAQAAKLKPIKEIAASVGLTEDDLDLYGKYKAKVHLDVLERLKDRPDGKYIDVTAITPTPLGEGKTVTTIGSSQALGY
;
A
#
# COMPACT_ATOMS: atom_id res chain seq x y z
N MET A 1 -7.42 -16.56 -18.19
CA MET A 1 -6.75 -15.73 -17.16
C MET A 1 -6.86 -16.48 -15.84
N LEU A 2 -5.83 -16.44 -15.01
CA LEU A 2 -5.95 -17.00 -13.66
C LEU A 2 -6.99 -16.20 -12.86
N SER A 3 -7.63 -16.85 -11.88
CA SER A 3 -8.46 -16.15 -10.90
C SER A 3 -7.62 -15.27 -9.98
N ASP A 4 -8.22 -14.24 -9.36
CA ASP A 4 -7.52 -13.32 -8.47
C ASP A 4 -6.81 -14.03 -7.31
N ILE A 5 -7.43 -15.09 -6.77
CA ILE A 5 -6.84 -15.88 -5.69
C ILE A 5 -5.63 -16.70 -6.14
N GLU A 6 -5.65 -17.25 -7.35
CA GLU A 6 -4.50 -17.97 -7.92
C GLU A 6 -3.33 -17.02 -8.16
N ILE A 7 -3.60 -15.81 -8.65
CA ILE A 7 -2.60 -14.74 -8.80
C ILE A 7 -2.00 -14.38 -7.44
N ALA A 8 -2.85 -14.19 -6.43
CA ALA A 8 -2.41 -13.82 -5.08
C ALA A 8 -1.56 -14.92 -4.42
N GLN A 9 -1.92 -16.20 -4.58
CA GLN A 9 -1.17 -17.33 -4.03
C GLN A 9 0.17 -17.56 -4.73
N ALA A 10 0.26 -17.24 -6.03
CA ALA A 10 1.51 -17.34 -6.79
C ALA A 10 2.51 -16.20 -6.51
N ALA A 11 2.07 -15.11 -5.86
CA ALA A 11 2.90 -13.95 -5.61
C ALA A 11 4.05 -14.24 -4.62
N LYS A 12 5.26 -13.78 -4.98
CA LYS A 12 6.41 -13.79 -4.06
C LYS A 12 6.39 -12.54 -3.20
N LEU A 13 5.87 -12.67 -1.98
CA LEU A 13 5.76 -11.56 -1.04
C LEU A 13 7.11 -11.16 -0.45
N LYS A 14 7.37 -9.85 -0.41
CA LYS A 14 8.47 -9.28 0.38
C LYS A 14 8.05 -9.19 1.86
N PRO A 15 8.94 -9.50 2.82
CA PRO A 15 8.71 -9.20 4.23
C PRO A 15 8.29 -7.74 4.45
N ILE A 16 7.32 -7.50 5.32
CA ILE A 16 6.78 -6.15 5.55
C ILE A 16 7.84 -5.16 6.02
N LYS A 17 8.87 -5.65 6.73
CA LYS A 17 10.02 -4.85 7.17
C LYS A 17 10.78 -4.22 6.01
N GLU A 18 10.92 -4.94 4.89
CA GLU A 18 11.61 -4.41 3.69
C GLU A 18 10.82 -3.26 3.05
N ILE A 19 9.49 -3.38 3.04
CA ILE A 19 8.58 -2.33 2.53
C ILE A 19 8.57 -1.11 3.46
N ALA A 20 8.56 -1.34 4.78
CA ALA A 20 8.61 -0.25 5.76
C ALA A 20 9.92 0.54 5.67
N ALA A 21 11.05 -0.16 5.51
CA ALA A 21 12.36 0.45 5.33
C ALA A 21 12.42 1.33 4.07
N SER A 22 11.79 0.92 2.96
CA SER A 22 11.81 1.71 1.72
C SER A 22 11.07 3.05 1.82
N VAL A 23 10.19 3.21 2.81
CA VAL A 23 9.48 4.48 3.09
C VAL A 23 10.05 5.24 4.30
N GLY A 24 11.18 4.77 4.83
CA GLY A 24 11.89 5.42 5.94
C GLY A 24 11.29 5.16 7.33
N LEU A 25 10.56 4.06 7.48
CA LEU A 25 10.17 3.49 8.76
C LEU A 25 11.25 2.52 9.24
N THR A 26 11.42 2.45 10.55
CA THR A 26 12.35 1.59 11.29
C THR A 26 11.58 0.45 11.96
N GLU A 27 12.29 -0.53 12.52
CA GLU A 27 11.62 -1.63 13.23
C GLU A 27 10.89 -1.17 14.48
N ASP A 28 11.40 -0.14 15.16
CA ASP A 28 10.80 0.41 16.38
C ASP A 28 9.48 1.15 16.10
N ASP A 29 9.21 1.52 14.85
CA ASP A 29 7.95 2.16 14.44
C ASP A 29 6.81 1.14 14.20
N LEU A 30 7.05 -0.17 14.38
CA LEU A 30 6.16 -1.24 13.89
C LEU A 30 5.75 -2.28 14.95
N ASP A 31 4.47 -2.61 14.97
CA ASP A 31 3.96 -3.85 15.58
C ASP A 31 3.73 -4.91 14.49
N LEU A 32 4.54 -5.96 14.47
CA LEU A 32 4.44 -7.02 13.46
C LEU A 32 3.29 -7.99 13.71
N TYR A 33 2.57 -8.34 12.65
CA TYR A 33 1.53 -9.36 12.63
C TYR A 33 1.91 -10.45 11.61
N GLY A 34 2.87 -11.27 12.02
CA GLY A 34 3.53 -12.23 11.14
C GLY A 34 4.54 -11.55 10.21
N LYS A 35 4.86 -12.19 9.08
CA LYS A 35 5.96 -11.76 8.19
C LYS A 35 5.60 -10.62 7.23
N TYR A 36 4.31 -10.46 6.91
CA TYR A 36 3.85 -9.67 5.77
C TYR A 36 2.86 -8.56 6.15
N LYS A 37 2.65 -8.32 7.44
CA LYS A 37 1.73 -7.29 7.95
C LYS A 37 2.30 -6.66 9.21
N ALA A 38 2.06 -5.36 9.39
CA ALA A 38 2.42 -4.63 10.59
C ALA A 38 1.42 -3.48 10.82
N LYS A 39 1.30 -3.01 12.06
CA LYS A 39 0.75 -1.68 12.37
C LYS A 39 1.92 -0.71 12.50
N VAL A 40 1.70 0.55 12.15
CA VAL A 40 2.65 1.65 12.31
C VAL A 40 2.24 2.45 13.53
N HIS A 41 3.18 2.76 14.42
CA HIS A 41 2.94 3.62 15.58
C HIS A 41 2.71 5.07 15.13
N LEU A 42 1.95 5.86 15.90
CA LEU A 42 1.54 7.21 15.49
C LEU A 42 2.58 8.30 15.78
N ASP A 43 3.54 8.03 16.66
CA ASP A 43 4.68 8.90 16.97
C ASP A 43 5.59 9.15 15.77
N VAL A 44 5.50 8.32 14.72
CA VAL A 44 6.13 8.58 13.41
C VAL A 44 5.74 9.93 12.82
N LEU A 45 4.53 10.44 13.12
CA LEU A 45 4.06 11.73 12.64
C LEU A 45 4.91 12.88 13.20
N GLU A 46 5.25 12.81 14.48
CA GLU A 46 6.12 13.81 15.12
C GLU A 46 7.57 13.67 14.63
N ARG A 47 8.07 12.43 14.50
CA ARG A 47 9.42 12.13 14.01
C ARG A 47 9.63 12.62 12.57
N LEU A 48 8.60 12.59 11.75
CA LEU A 48 8.65 12.92 10.32
C LEU A 48 8.03 14.27 9.97
N LYS A 49 7.65 15.09 10.96
CA LYS A 49 6.94 16.37 10.76
C LYS A 49 7.63 17.37 9.83
N ASP A 50 8.96 17.32 9.76
CA ASP A 50 9.76 18.23 8.94
C ASP A 50 9.95 17.73 7.50
N ARG A 51 9.44 16.54 7.16
CA ARG A 51 9.42 16.05 5.78
C ARG A 51 8.33 16.78 4.99
N PRO A 52 8.61 17.25 3.77
CA PRO A 52 7.58 17.83 2.93
C PRO A 52 6.52 16.77 2.57
N ASP A 53 5.26 17.19 2.54
CA ASP A 53 4.16 16.32 2.13
C ASP A 53 4.35 15.80 0.70
N GLY A 54 3.97 14.53 0.52
CA GLY A 54 3.88 13.91 -0.80
C GLY A 54 2.74 14.49 -1.63
N LYS A 55 2.66 14.09 -2.91
CA LYS A 55 1.50 14.43 -3.75
C LYS A 55 0.31 13.56 -3.35
N TYR A 56 -0.82 14.21 -3.07
CA TYR A 56 -2.08 13.52 -2.81
C TYR A 56 -2.88 13.39 -4.12
N ILE A 57 -3.20 12.15 -4.50
CA ILE A 57 -3.97 11.82 -5.70
C ILE A 57 -5.25 11.11 -5.27
N ASP A 58 -6.39 11.74 -5.53
CA ASP A 58 -7.70 11.15 -5.28
C ASP A 58 -8.21 10.41 -6.52
N VAL A 59 -8.57 9.14 -6.36
CA VAL A 59 -9.12 8.29 -7.43
C VAL A 59 -10.60 8.09 -7.17
N THR A 60 -11.42 8.75 -7.98
CA THR A 60 -12.88 8.63 -7.94
C THR A 60 -13.42 7.82 -9.13
N ALA A 61 -14.71 7.51 -9.10
CA ALA A 61 -15.43 6.85 -10.18
C ALA A 61 -16.82 7.48 -10.35
N ILE A 62 -17.47 7.18 -11.48
CA ILE A 62 -18.88 7.49 -11.68
C ILE A 62 -19.78 6.71 -10.68
N THR A 63 -21.07 7.02 -10.68
CA THR A 63 -22.07 6.24 -9.93
C THR A 63 -21.96 4.74 -10.26
N PRO A 64 -21.91 3.85 -9.26
CA PRO A 64 -21.74 2.42 -9.49
C PRO A 64 -22.81 1.80 -10.39
N THR A 65 -22.40 0.85 -11.19
CA THR A 65 -23.24 0.05 -12.10
C THR A 65 -23.02 -1.45 -11.85
N PRO A 66 -23.93 -2.33 -12.31
CA PRO A 66 -23.73 -3.77 -12.19
C PRO A 66 -22.51 -4.33 -12.93
N LEU A 67 -21.93 -3.58 -13.87
CA LEU A 67 -20.75 -4.00 -14.65
C LEU A 67 -19.45 -3.81 -13.87
N GLY A 68 -19.45 -2.93 -12.85
CA GLY A 68 -18.27 -2.56 -12.09
C GLY A 68 -17.36 -1.57 -12.81
N GLU A 69 -16.79 -0.63 -12.04
CA GLU A 69 -16.00 0.48 -12.59
C GLU A 69 -14.49 0.27 -12.45
N GLY A 70 -14.07 -0.75 -11.66
CA GLY A 70 -12.66 -1.06 -11.46
C GLY A 70 -11.88 0.00 -10.66
N LYS A 71 -12.56 0.87 -9.89
CA LYS A 71 -11.93 1.98 -9.13
C LYS A 71 -10.67 1.55 -8.37
N THR A 72 -10.79 0.51 -7.53
CA THR A 72 -9.67 0.02 -6.70
C THR A 72 -8.55 -0.61 -7.52
N VAL A 73 -8.87 -1.35 -8.60
CA VAL A 73 -7.86 -1.93 -9.49
C VAL A 73 -7.06 -0.82 -10.16
N THR A 74 -7.74 0.25 -10.61
CA THR A 74 -7.10 1.43 -11.19
C THR A 74 -6.25 2.17 -10.16
N THR A 75 -6.70 2.31 -8.90
CA THR A 75 -5.89 2.90 -7.82
C THR A 75 -4.58 2.13 -7.63
N ILE A 76 -4.65 0.81 -7.46
CA ILE A 76 -3.45 -0.02 -7.25
C ILE A 76 -2.53 -0.01 -8.49
N GLY A 77 -3.10 -0.14 -9.70
CA GLY A 77 -2.33 -0.12 -10.94
C GLY A 77 -1.62 1.22 -11.19
N SER A 78 -2.28 2.33 -10.84
CA SER A 78 -1.67 3.68 -10.93
C SER A 78 -0.51 3.83 -9.95
N SER A 79 -0.66 3.36 -8.70
CA SER A 79 0.43 3.36 -7.72
C SER A 79 1.63 2.53 -8.20
N GLN A 80 1.39 1.35 -8.78
CA GLN A 80 2.44 0.50 -9.34
C GLN A 80 3.16 1.15 -10.53
N ALA A 81 2.42 1.82 -11.43
CA ALA A 81 2.99 2.48 -12.60
C ALA A 81 3.89 3.68 -12.23
N LEU A 82 3.57 4.39 -11.15
CA LEU A 82 4.39 5.50 -10.64
C LEU A 82 5.66 5.03 -9.92
N GLY A 83 5.79 3.72 -9.64
CA GLY A 83 6.98 3.15 -9.01
C GLY A 83 7.09 3.40 -7.50
N TYR A 84 5.94 3.56 -6.82
CA TYR A 84 5.86 3.56 -5.36
C TYR A 84 5.94 2.15 -4.77
#